data_AF-A0A0Q5K7H3-F1
#
_entry.id   AF-A0A0Q5K7H3-F1
#
_cell.length_a   1.000
_cell.length_b   1.000
_cell.length_c   1.000
_cell.angle_alpha   90.00
_cell.angle_beta   90.00
_cell.angle_gamma   90.00
#
_symmetry.space_group_name_H-M   'P 1'
#
loop_
_entity.id
_entity.type
_entity.pdbx_description
1 polymer ?
#
loop_
_entity_poly.entity_id
_entity_poly.type
_entity_poly.pdbx_seq_one_letter_code
_entity_poly.pdbx_strand_id
1 'polypeptide(L)'
;MFQGLTGWHLLVVLAVILLLFGAAKLPALAKSMGQSARVFKSEMKEMKRDDEISASTAEAPRPTDAGTTPTAAPEPRRSNDPTV
;
A
#
# COMPACT_ATOMS: atom_id res chain seq x y z
N MET A 1 19.65 -32.50 -13.08
CA MET A 1 18.64 -33.22 -13.89
C MET A 1 17.37 -32.35 -14.10
N PHE A 2 17.50 -31.08 -14.53
CA PHE A 2 16.36 -30.15 -14.66
C PHE A 2 16.34 -29.39 -16.00
N GLN A 3 17.07 -29.86 -17.01
CA GLN A 3 17.22 -29.20 -18.30
C GLN A 3 16.15 -29.61 -19.33
N GLY A 4 14.98 -30.09 -18.86
CA GLY A 4 13.89 -30.61 -19.69
C GLY A 4 12.58 -29.81 -19.63
N LEU A 5 12.40 -28.90 -18.67
CA LEU A 5 11.21 -28.01 -18.59
C LEU A 5 11.38 -26.80 -19.52
N THR A 6 11.84 -27.11 -20.73
CA THR A 6 11.98 -26.26 -21.90
C THR A 6 10.77 -25.33 -21.99
N GLY A 7 11.03 -24.02 -22.06
CA GLY A 7 10.01 -22.98 -22.11
C GLY A 7 8.93 -23.17 -23.19
N TRP A 8 9.11 -24.13 -24.11
CA TRP A 8 8.08 -24.62 -25.03
C TRP A 8 6.83 -25.14 -24.31
N HIS A 9 6.98 -25.90 -23.21
CA HIS A 9 5.82 -26.39 -22.45
C HIS A 9 5.04 -25.24 -21.81
N LEU A 10 5.74 -24.24 -21.26
CA LEU A 10 5.12 -23.04 -20.72
C LEU A 10 4.37 -22.25 -21.79
N LEU A 11 4.92 -22.13 -23.01
CA LEU A 11 4.23 -21.51 -24.13
C LEU A 11 2.95 -22.27 -24.53
N VAL A 12 2.99 -23.60 -24.57
CA VAL A 12 1.80 -24.42 -24.87
C VAL A 12 0.73 -24.25 -23.79
N VAL A 13 1.10 -24.30 -22.51
CA VAL A 13 0.16 -24.07 -21.41
C VAL A 13 -0.42 -22.66 -21.46
N LEU A 14 0.42 -21.64 -21.72
CA LEU A 14 -0.03 -20.27 -21.89
C LEU A 14 -1.00 -20.13 -23.07
N ALA A 15 -0.74 -20.80 -24.18
CA ALA A 15 -1.62 -20.82 -25.34
C ALA A 15 -2.99 -21.45 -25.01
N VAL A 16 -3.01 -22.55 -24.25
CA VAL A 16 -4.26 -23.18 -23.77
C VAL A 16 -5.04 -22.22 -22.87
N ILE A 17 -4.38 -21.59 -21.88
CA ILE A 17 -5.03 -20.63 -20.99
C ILE A 17 -5.57 -19.43 -21.79
N LEU A 18 -4.82 -18.92 -22.78
CA LEU A 18 -5.29 -17.86 -23.66
C LEU A 18 -6.50 -18.29 -24.52
N LEU A 19 -6.59 -19.56 -24.91
CA LEU A 19 -7.75 -20.09 -25.63
C LEU A 19 -9.00 -20.15 -24.73
N LEU A 20 -8.86 -20.60 -23.48
CA LEU A 20 -9.98 -20.73 -22.54
C LEU A 20 -10.44 -19.36 -21.99
N PHE A 21 -9.50 -18.52 -21.58
CA PHE A 21 -9.79 -17.24 -20.94
C PHE A 21 -9.85 -16.07 -21.93
N GLY A 22 -9.23 -16.20 -23.11
CA GLY A 22 -9.11 -15.13 -24.10
C GLY A 22 -7.92 -14.19 -23.84
N ALA A 23 -7.38 -13.61 -24.91
CA ALA A 23 -6.22 -12.70 -24.86
C ALA A 23 -6.46 -11.42 -24.02
N ALA A 24 -7.71 -11.00 -23.83
CA ALA A 24 -8.04 -9.79 -23.07
C ALA A 24 -8.15 -10.03 -21.55
N LYS A 25 -8.43 -11.26 -21.09
CA LYS A 25 -8.72 -11.53 -19.66
C LYS A 25 -7.46 -11.78 -18.84
N LEU A 26 -6.46 -12.45 -19.40
CA LEU A 26 -5.16 -12.62 -18.75
C LEU A 26 -4.46 -11.30 -18.38
N PRO A 27 -4.30 -10.31 -19.29
CA PRO A 27 -3.66 -9.05 -18.94
C PRO A 27 -4.51 -8.21 -17.97
N ALA A 28 -5.84 -8.29 -18.04
CA ALA A 28 -6.72 -7.60 -17.10
C ALA A 28 -6.53 -8.13 -15.66
N LEU A 29 -6.51 -9.46 -15.48
CA LEU A 29 -6.27 -10.11 -14.19
C LEU A 29 -4.84 -9.84 -13.68
N ALA A 30 -3.84 -9.90 -14.56
CA ALA A 30 -2.47 -9.56 -14.21
C ALA A 30 -2.33 -8.09 -13.75
N LYS A 31 -3.06 -7.16 -14.38
CA LYS A 31 -3.03 -5.74 -14.03
C LYS A 31 -3.66 -5.49 -12.65
N SER A 32 -4.80 -6.11 -12.35
CA SER A 32 -5.45 -5.96 -11.04
C SER A 32 -4.65 -6.64 -9.91
N MET A 33 -4.17 -7.87 -10.13
CA MET A 33 -3.33 -8.57 -9.15
C MET A 33 -1.98 -7.87 -8.96
N GLY A 34 -1.40 -7.32 -10.03
CA GLY A 34 -0.15 -6.57 -9.98
C GLY A 34 -0.24 -5.27 -9.17
N GLN A 35 -1.39 -4.57 -9.22
CA GLN A 35 -1.61 -3.40 -8.38
C GLN A 35 -1.66 -3.75 -6.90
N SER A 36 -2.40 -4.81 -6.51
CA SER A 36 -2.43 -5.28 -5.11
C SER A 36 -1.07 -5.76 -4.63
N ALA A 37 -0.35 -6.53 -5.46
CA ALA A 37 1.00 -7.00 -5.14
C ALA A 37 2.02 -5.85 -5.00
N ARG A 38 1.88 -4.78 -5.79
CA ARG A 38 2.73 -3.58 -5.68
C ARG A 38 2.54 -2.86 -4.36
N VAL A 39 1.29 -2.64 -3.94
CA VAL A 39 1.00 -2.00 -2.65
C VAL A 39 1.59 -2.85 -1.52
N PHE A 40 1.29 -4.16 -1.51
CA PHE A 40 1.84 -5.08 -0.51
C PHE A 40 3.38 -5.07 -0.48
N LYS A 41 4.04 -5.04 -1.64
CA LYS A 41 5.50 -4.97 -1.75
C LYS A 41 6.07 -3.66 -1.20
N SER A 42 5.38 -2.54 -1.42
CA SER A 42 5.78 -1.23 -0.89
C SER A 42 5.68 -1.19 0.63
N GLU A 43 4.53 -1.58 1.19
CA GLU A 43 4.31 -1.63 2.64
C GLU A 43 5.33 -2.56 3.32
N MET A 44 5.58 -3.74 2.75
CA MET A 44 6.58 -4.69 3.26
C MET A 44 8.01 -4.13 3.18
N LYS A 45 8.30 -3.28 2.19
CA LYS A 45 9.62 -2.65 2.03
C LYS A 45 9.80 -1.51 3.03
N GLU A 46 8.74 -0.77 3.34
CA GLU A 46 8.72 0.26 4.39
C GLU A 46 9.02 -0.37 5.75
N MET A 47 8.32 -1.45 6.12
CA MET A 47 8.58 -2.20 7.36
C MET A 47 10.03 -2.68 7.47
N LYS A 48 10.59 -3.23 6.38
CA LYS A 48 12.01 -3.63 6.36
C LYS A 48 12.97 -2.46 6.50
N ARG A 49 12.60 -1.25 6.07
CA ARG A 49 13.42 -0.04 6.26
C ARG A 49 13.32 0.49 7.68
N ASP A 50 12.14 0.46 8.28
CA ASP A 50 11.94 0.89 9.67
C ASP A 50 12.63 -0.04 10.67
N ASP A 51 12.71 -1.35 10.41
CA ASP A 51 13.51 -2.29 11.20
C ASP A 51 15.02 -1.99 11.13
N GLU A 52 15.53 -1.50 9.99
CA GLU A 52 16.94 -1.11 9.84
C GLU A 52 17.25 0.27 10.47
N ILE A 53 16.29 1.19 10.52
CA ILE A 53 16.45 2.54 11.11
C ILE A 53 16.21 2.52 12.63
N SER A 54 15.32 1.65 13.13
CA SER A 54 15.01 1.54 14.58
C SER A 54 16.16 0.98 15.42
N ALA A 55 17.14 0.31 14.82
CA ALA A 55 18.38 -0.09 15.50
C ALA A 55 19.31 1.10 15.84
N SER A 56 19.04 2.31 15.34
CA SER A 56 19.84 3.52 15.60
C SER A 56 19.12 4.59 16.45
N THR A 57 17.92 4.32 17.00
CA THR A 57 17.19 5.29 17.85
C THR A 57 16.56 4.59 19.04
N ALA A 58 17.40 4.12 19.95
CA ALA A 58 17.00 3.66 21.28
C ALA A 58 17.94 4.27 22.33
N GLU A 59 17.79 5.56 22.60
CA GLU A 59 18.19 6.18 23.87
C GLU A 59 17.05 7.10 24.36
N ALA A 60 16.58 6.86 25.58
CA ALA A 60 15.55 7.56 26.35
C ALA A 60 16.18 7.93 27.74
N PRO A 61 15.62 8.76 28.67
CA PRO A 61 14.21 9.19 28.85
C PRO A 61 13.96 10.66 29.38
N ARG A 62 12.65 10.96 29.61
CA ARG A 62 11.90 12.21 29.98
C ARG A 62 12.19 12.74 31.43
N PRO A 63 11.52 13.77 32.05
CA PRO A 63 10.38 14.67 31.67
C PRO A 63 10.52 16.17 32.10
N THR A 64 9.65 17.11 31.67
CA THR A 64 9.20 18.30 32.46
C THR A 64 7.93 18.95 31.85
N ASP A 65 6.93 19.02 32.72
CA ASP A 65 5.79 19.92 32.86
C ASP A 65 4.52 19.95 31.98
N ALA A 66 3.45 20.07 32.77
CA ALA A 66 2.05 20.05 32.46
C ALA A 66 1.56 21.31 31.72
N GLY A 67 0.55 21.12 30.88
CA GLY A 67 -0.16 22.19 30.19
C GLY A 67 -1.38 21.69 29.42
N THR A 68 -2.36 21.15 30.15
CA THR A 68 -3.82 21.26 29.85
C THR A 68 -4.32 20.81 28.46
N THR A 69 -4.86 19.60 28.38
CA THR A 69 -6.07 19.31 27.58
C THR A 69 -7.25 20.15 28.09
N PRO A 70 -8.40 20.25 27.40
CA PRO A 70 -8.71 20.53 25.99
C PRO A 70 -9.75 21.68 25.90
N THR A 71 -9.71 22.62 24.95
CA THR A 71 -10.82 23.61 24.84
C THR A 71 -11.00 24.25 23.47
N ALA A 72 -12.27 24.18 23.07
CA ALA A 72 -12.99 25.00 22.11
C ALA A 72 -12.58 24.94 20.65
N ALA A 73 -13.32 24.09 19.92
CA ALA A 73 -13.99 24.56 18.73
C ALA A 73 -14.79 25.85 19.05
N PRO A 74 -14.61 26.93 18.29
CA PRO A 74 -15.59 27.99 18.19
C PRO A 74 -16.08 28.00 16.74
N GLU A 75 -17.05 27.13 16.42
CA GLU A 75 -18.06 27.55 15.45
C GLU A 75 -19.16 28.23 16.26
N PRO A 76 -19.23 29.55 16.16
CA PRO A 76 -20.40 30.10 15.50
C PRO A 76 -19.97 31.21 14.54
N ARG A 77 -20.17 30.97 13.24
CA ARG A 77 -20.26 32.07 12.27
C ARG A 77 -21.52 32.88 12.58
N ARG A 78 -21.39 33.81 13.53
CA ARG A 78 -22.32 34.92 13.72
C ARG A 78 -21.71 36.12 13.01
N SER A 79 -21.80 36.16 11.69
CA SER A 79 -21.48 37.34 10.90
C SER A 79 -22.38 37.39 9.66
N ASN A 80 -23.18 38.46 9.60
CA ASN A 80 -24.09 38.91 8.52
C ASN A 80 -25.47 38.23 8.54
N ASP A 81 -26.60 38.95 8.52
CA ASP A 81 -26.84 40.28 7.95
C ASP A 81 -28.10 40.90 8.61
N PRO A 82 -28.13 42.21 8.93
CA PRO A 82 -29.35 42.90 9.30
C PRO A 82 -30.21 43.20 8.06
N THR A 83 -31.52 43.30 8.26
CA THR A 83 -32.49 43.99 7.37
C THR A 83 -33.12 43.19 6.21
N VAL A 84 -34.27 42.55 6.47
CA VAL A 84 -35.58 42.81 5.82
C VAL A 84 -36.71 42.19 6.63
#